data_AF-A0A922Y2K5-F1
#
_entry.id   AF-A0A922Y2K5-F1
#
_cell.length_a   1.000
_cell.length_b   1.000
_cell.length_c   1.000
_cell.angle_alpha   90.00
_cell.angle_beta   90.00
_cell.angle_gamma   90.00
#
_symmetry.space_group_name_H-M   'P 1'
#
loop_
_entity.id
_entity.type
_entity.pdbx_description
1 polymer ?
#
loop_
_entity_poly.entity_id
_entity_poly.type
_entity_poly.pdbx_seq_one_letter_code
_entity_poly.pdbx_strand_id
1 'polypeptide(L)'
;MNVTPPKNDGATNYVLNVKDVPVNGFWSISLYNGEGYYQKNDLNAYSLNNITAAKDPDGSVTVRFGGCDGKVPNCLPIMKDWNYMVRLYRPKAEILSGRWKFPDARPAS
;
A
#
# COMPACT_ATOMS: atom_id res chain seq x y z
N MET A 1 -8.89 6.03 -1.86
CA MET A 1 -9.52 5.10 -0.89
C MET A 1 -8.63 5.11 0.34
N ASN A 2 -9.17 5.43 1.52
CA ASN A 2 -8.40 5.40 2.77
C ASN A 2 -8.71 4.11 3.51
N VAL A 3 -7.68 3.40 3.98
CA VAL A 3 -7.84 2.12 4.69
C VAL A 3 -7.11 2.18 6.02
N THR A 4 -7.82 1.84 7.09
CA THR A 4 -7.28 1.65 8.42
C THR A 4 -7.26 0.15 8.73
N PRO A 5 -6.08 -0.46 8.96
CA PRO A 5 -5.97 -1.88 9.28
C PRO A 5 -6.65 -2.25 10.61
N PRO A 6 -7.21 -3.46 10.77
CA PRO A 6 -7.91 -3.86 11.99
C PRO A 6 -7.05 -3.91 13.27
N LYS A 7 -5.79 -4.38 13.17
CA LYS A 7 -4.81 -4.41 14.27
C LYS A 7 -3.79 -3.31 14.03
N ASN A 8 -4.09 -2.12 14.52
CA ASN A 8 -3.35 -0.90 14.25
C ASN A 8 -2.39 -0.51 15.38
N ASP A 9 -1.64 -1.49 15.87
CA ASP A 9 -0.72 -1.37 17.01
C ASP A 9 0.68 -0.86 16.62
N GLY A 10 0.97 -0.75 15.32
CA GLY A 10 2.29 -0.40 14.79
C GLY A 10 3.30 -1.55 14.86
N ALA A 11 2.88 -2.76 15.20
CA ALA A 11 3.72 -3.95 15.36
C ALA A 11 3.26 -5.13 14.50
N THR A 12 1.95 -5.27 14.28
CA THR A 12 1.39 -6.29 13.40
C THR A 12 1.72 -5.93 11.94
N ASN A 13 2.54 -6.76 11.30
CA ASN A 13 2.89 -6.60 9.89
C ASN A 13 1.69 -6.93 8.99
N TYR A 14 1.60 -6.27 7.83
CA TYR A 14 0.58 -6.52 6.82
C TYR A 14 1.18 -6.73 5.43
N VAL A 15 0.50 -7.51 4.61
CA VAL A 15 0.83 -7.73 3.20
C VAL A 15 -0.38 -7.38 2.33
N LEU A 16 -0.11 -6.71 1.21
CA LEU A 16 -1.08 -6.35 0.21
C LEU A 16 -0.52 -6.75 -1.17
N ASN A 17 -1.19 -7.68 -1.85
CA ASN A 17 -0.83 -8.05 -3.21
C ASN A 17 -1.76 -7.32 -4.19
N VAL A 18 -1.17 -6.57 -5.12
CA VAL A 18 -1.89 -5.73 -6.08
C VAL A 18 -1.60 -6.21 -7.49
N LYS A 19 -2.65 -6.54 -8.24
CA LYS A 19 -2.54 -6.99 -9.63
C LYS A 19 -3.69 -6.44 -10.47
N ASP A 20 -3.43 -6.25 -11.77
CA ASP A 20 -4.43 -5.93 -12.80
C ASP A 20 -5.34 -4.75 -12.45
N VAL A 21 -4.78 -3.71 -11.84
CA VAL A 21 -5.53 -2.51 -11.45
C VAL A 21 -5.99 -1.76 -12.70
N PRO A 22 -7.29 -1.59 -12.94
CA PRO A 22 -7.80 -1.03 -14.18
C PRO A 22 -7.70 0.50 -14.20
N VAL A 23 -6.47 0.99 -14.38
CA VAL A 23 -6.12 2.40 -14.57
C VAL A 23 -5.42 2.61 -15.91
N ASN A 24 -5.61 3.77 -16.53
CA ASN A 24 -4.88 4.17 -17.75
C ASN A 24 -3.62 4.99 -17.44
N GLY A 25 -3.42 5.39 -16.18
CA GLY A 25 -2.19 6.00 -15.69
C GLY A 25 -1.45 5.01 -14.79
N PHE A 26 -1.45 5.30 -13.50
CA PHE A 26 -0.77 4.52 -12.48
C PHE A 26 -1.62 4.47 -11.20
N TRP A 27 -1.17 3.74 -10.20
CA TRP A 27 -1.71 3.81 -8.85
C TRP A 27 -0.58 4.04 -7.85
N SER A 28 -0.92 4.66 -6.73
CA SER A 28 0.00 4.83 -5.61
C SER A 28 -0.65 4.50 -4.28
N ILE A 29 0.20 4.15 -3.33
CA ILE A 29 -0.12 3.91 -1.92
C ILE A 29 0.74 4.88 -1.12
N SER A 30 0.13 5.65 -0.23
CA SER A 30 0.81 6.55 0.70
C SER A 30 0.42 6.18 2.12
N LEU A 31 1.41 6.10 3.02
CA LEU A 31 1.23 5.73 4.42
C LEU A 31 1.22 6.97 5.31
N TYR A 32 0.26 7.08 6.22
CA TYR A 32 0.10 8.21 7.14
C TYR A 32 -0.01 7.72 8.58
N ASN A 33 0.45 8.55 9.52
CA ASN A 33 0.20 8.34 10.94
C ASN A 33 -1.27 8.68 11.32
N GLY A 34 -1.63 8.49 12.59
CA GLY A 34 -2.98 8.77 13.10
C GLY A 34 -3.45 10.21 12.98
N GLU A 35 -2.52 11.16 12.77
CA GLU A 35 -2.80 12.59 12.56
C GLU A 35 -2.94 12.93 11.07
N GLY A 36 -2.70 11.98 10.17
CA GLY A 36 -2.79 12.18 8.71
C GLY A 36 -1.52 12.71 8.05
N TYR A 37 -0.36 12.64 8.73
CA TYR A 37 0.93 13.11 8.22
C TYR A 37 1.87 11.95 7.85
N TYR A 38 2.86 12.25 7.00
CA TYR A 38 4.02 11.38 6.86
C TYR A 38 4.86 11.47 8.12
N GLN A 39 5.01 10.34 8.81
CA GLN A 39 5.89 10.23 9.95
C GLN A 39 7.28 9.80 9.49
N LYS A 40 8.28 10.63 9.81
CA LYS A 40 9.70 10.38 9.52
C LYS A 40 10.11 8.98 9.98
N ASN A 41 10.84 8.28 9.12
CA ASN A 41 11.46 6.99 9.41
C ASN A 41 12.85 6.91 8.78
N ASP A 42 13.69 5.99 9.28
CA ASP A 42 15.09 5.88 8.89
C ASP A 42 15.30 5.43 7.44
N LEU A 43 14.28 4.82 6.82
CA LEU A 43 14.32 4.38 5.42
C LEU A 43 13.86 5.45 4.43
N ASN A 44 13.37 6.60 4.92
CA ASN A 44 12.76 7.65 4.11
C ASN A 44 11.66 7.12 3.16
N ALA A 45 10.93 6.10 3.61
CA ALA A 45 9.92 5.39 2.83
C ALA A 45 8.52 5.73 3.33
N TYR A 46 7.71 6.37 2.47
CA TYR A 46 6.36 6.83 2.83
C TYR A 46 5.29 6.46 1.80
N SER A 47 5.72 6.10 0.59
CA SER A 47 4.80 5.83 -0.51
C SER A 47 5.40 4.87 -1.52
N LEU A 48 4.53 4.24 -2.29
CA LEU A 48 4.85 3.30 -3.36
C LEU A 48 3.91 3.53 -4.54
N ASN A 49 4.37 3.25 -5.76
CA ASN A 49 3.55 3.27 -6.97
C ASN A 49 3.95 2.11 -7.89
N ASN A 50 3.07 1.73 -8.82
CA ASN A 50 3.34 0.61 -9.72
C ASN A 50 4.33 0.87 -10.87
N ILE A 51 4.76 2.12 -11.06
CA ILE A 51 5.78 2.46 -12.07
C ILE A 51 7.16 2.06 -11.54
N THR A 52 7.44 2.35 -10.27
CA THR A 52 8.77 2.14 -9.67
C THR A 52 8.86 0.94 -8.73
N ALA A 53 7.72 0.33 -8.35
CA ALA A 53 7.73 -0.84 -7.48
C ALA A 53 8.40 -2.04 -8.14
N ALA A 54 9.07 -2.85 -7.33
CA ALA A 54 9.54 -4.16 -7.76
C ALA A 54 8.32 -5.04 -8.06
N LYS A 55 8.34 -5.71 -9.22
CA LYS A 55 7.24 -6.59 -9.66
C LYS A 55 7.59 -8.04 -9.39
N ASP A 56 6.59 -8.81 -8.98
CA ASP A 56 6.68 -10.26 -8.90
C ASP A 56 6.67 -10.87 -10.32
N PRO A 57 7.10 -12.13 -10.51
CA PRO A 57 7.18 -12.76 -11.83
C PRO A 57 5.86 -12.80 -12.60
N ASP A 58 4.74 -12.78 -11.90
CA ASP A 58 3.40 -12.77 -12.49
C ASP A 58 2.87 -11.36 -12.80
N GLY A 59 3.72 -10.34 -12.63
CA GLY A 59 3.41 -8.93 -12.84
C GLY A 59 2.69 -8.23 -11.69
N SER A 60 2.35 -8.94 -10.61
CA SER A 60 1.78 -8.34 -9.41
C SER A 60 2.82 -7.52 -8.64
N VAL A 61 2.34 -6.71 -7.70
CA VAL A 61 3.17 -5.96 -6.75
C VAL A 61 2.77 -6.38 -5.34
N THR A 62 3.68 -7.07 -4.65
CA THR A 62 3.55 -7.31 -3.22
C THR A 62 4.08 -6.13 -2.42
N VAL A 63 3.19 -5.46 -1.69
CA VAL A 63 3.48 -4.36 -0.76
C VAL A 63 3.50 -4.91 0.65
N ARG A 64 4.54 -4.57 1.41
CA ARG A 64 4.70 -4.98 2.81
C ARG A 64 4.60 -3.75 3.71
N PHE A 65 3.86 -3.88 4.80
CA PHE A 65 3.72 -2.86 5.82
C PHE A 65 4.29 -3.41 7.11
N GLY A 66 5.31 -2.74 7.64
CA GLY A 66 6.05 -3.18 8.83
C GLY A 66 7.13 -4.23 8.55
N GLY A 67 8.00 -4.46 9.53
CA GLY A 67 9.12 -5.40 9.41
C GLY A 67 10.20 -4.97 8.40
N CYS A 68 10.28 -3.67 8.07
CA CYS A 68 11.19 -3.18 7.06
C CYS A 68 12.62 -3.02 7.59
N ASP A 69 13.57 -3.62 6.88
CA ASP A 69 15.01 -3.62 7.20
C ASP A 69 15.86 -2.90 6.15
N GLY A 70 15.22 -2.30 5.15
CA GLY A 70 15.87 -1.65 4.00
C GLY A 70 16.35 -2.62 2.90
N LYS A 71 16.18 -3.93 3.08
CA LYS A 71 16.55 -4.97 2.09
C LYS A 71 15.33 -5.53 1.38
N VAL A 72 14.20 -5.61 2.08
CA VAL A 72 12.95 -6.11 1.53
C VAL A 72 12.33 -5.07 0.59
N PRO A 73 12.10 -5.39 -0.70
CA PRO A 73 11.51 -4.45 -1.64
C PRO A 73 10.05 -4.14 -1.26
N ASN A 74 9.59 -2.96 -1.70
CA ASN A 74 8.21 -2.51 -1.53
C ASN A 74 7.72 -2.50 -0.07
N CYS A 75 8.63 -2.28 0.88
CA CYS A 75 8.31 -2.24 2.30
C CYS A 75 8.11 -0.81 2.79
N LEU A 76 6.99 -0.56 3.45
CA LEU A 76 6.66 0.72 4.10
C LEU A 76 6.67 0.54 5.62
N PRO A 77 7.55 1.23 6.36
CA PRO A 77 7.56 1.21 7.81
C PRO A 77 6.22 1.69 8.38
N ILE A 78 5.66 0.96 9.34
CA ILE A 78 4.41 1.32 10.02
C ILE A 78 4.67 1.94 11.38
N MET A 79 3.66 2.61 11.91
CA MET A 79 3.62 3.20 13.24
C MET A 79 2.26 2.90 13.89
N LYS A 80 2.11 3.15 15.19
CA LYS A 80 0.80 3.04 15.83
C LYS A 80 -0.22 3.97 15.16
N ASP A 81 -1.48 3.52 15.06
CA ASP A 81 -2.60 4.28 14.50
C ASP A 81 -2.41 4.69 13.01
N TRP A 82 -1.66 3.92 12.23
CA TRP A 82 -1.39 4.19 10.82
C TRP A 82 -2.60 3.93 9.90
N ASN A 83 -2.61 4.60 8.75
CA ASN A 83 -3.53 4.31 7.66
C ASN A 83 -2.79 4.40 6.31
N TYR A 84 -3.39 3.85 5.26
CA TYR A 84 -2.87 4.03 3.91
C TYR A 84 -3.94 4.53 2.94
N MET A 85 -3.52 5.44 2.08
CA MET A 85 -4.34 5.98 1.01
C MET A 85 -3.92 5.38 -0.33
N VAL A 86 -4.86 4.74 -1.00
CA VAL A 86 -4.73 4.35 -2.40
C VAL A 86 -5.25 5.47 -3.29
N ARG A 87 -4.43 5.89 -4.26
CA ARG A 87 -4.81 6.82 -5.33
C ARG A 87 -4.73 6.12 -6.67
N LEU A 88 -5.77 6.31 -7.48
CA LEU A 88 -5.93 5.70 -8.80
C LEU A 88 -5.96 6.81 -9.84
N TYR A 89 -4.99 6.81 -10.76
CA TYR A 89 -4.84 7.87 -11.74
C TYR A 89 -5.41 7.43 -13.07
N ARG A 90 -6.48 8.11 -13.51
CA ARG A 90 -7.31 7.74 -14.68
C ARG A 90 -7.93 6.34 -14.52
N PRO A 91 -8.77 6.10 -13.48
CA PRO A 91 -9.44 4.82 -13.28
C PRO A 91 -10.43 4.53 -14.42
N LYS A 92 -10.53 3.26 -14.82
CA LYS A 92 -11.53 2.79 -15.77
C LYS A 92 -12.89 2.57 -15.08
N ALA A 93 -13.93 2.39 -15.89
CA ALA A 93 -15.32 2.33 -15.43
C ALA A 93 -15.61 1.13 -14.49
N GLU A 94 -14.83 0.06 -14.55
CA GLU A 94 -15.00 -1.10 -13.66
C GLU A 94 -14.77 -0.77 -12.19
N ILE A 95 -13.90 0.21 -11.91
CA ILE A 95 -13.66 0.72 -10.53
C ILE A 95 -14.86 1.55 -10.08
N LEU A 96 -15.34 2.45 -10.95
CA LEU A 96 -16.44 3.37 -10.63
C LEU A 96 -17.77 2.63 -10.44
N SER A 97 -17.98 1.56 -11.21
CA SER A 97 -19.15 0.68 -11.08
C SER A 97 -19.02 -0.35 -9.95
N GLY A 98 -17.86 -0.45 -9.30
CA GLY A 98 -17.59 -1.42 -8.23
C GLY A 98 -17.44 -2.87 -8.68
N ARG A 99 -17.44 -3.15 -10.01
CA ARG A 99 -17.17 -4.48 -10.57
C ARG A 99 -15.75 -4.96 -10.28
N TRP A 100 -14.83 -4.02 -10.13
CA TRP A 100 -13.48 -4.27 -9.64
C TRP A 100 -13.26 -3.50 -8.34
N LYS A 101 -12.65 -4.16 -7.35
CA LYS A 101 -12.30 -3.55 -6.06
C LYS A 101 -10.82 -3.68 -5.81
N PHE A 102 -10.25 -2.63 -5.23
CA PHE A 102 -8.86 -2.67 -4.81
C PHE A 102 -8.71 -3.66 -3.64
N PRO A 103 -7.69 -4.52 -3.64
CA PRO A 103 -7.51 -5.50 -2.58
C PRO A 103 -7.20 -4.85 -1.23
N ASP A 104 -7.59 -5.52 -0.15
CA ASP A 104 -7.29 -5.08 1.21
C ASP A 104 -5.99 -5.71 1.71
N ALA A 105 -5.25 -4.95 2.52
CA ALA A 105 -4.09 -5.48 3.23
C ALA A 105 -4.54 -6.52 4.27
N ARG A 106 -3.79 -7.61 4.39
CA ARG A 106 -4.05 -8.69 5.35
C ARG A 106 -2.87 -8.82 6.33
N PRO A 107 -3.11 -9.19 7.60
CA PRO A 107 -2.01 -9.47 8.52
C PRO A 107 -1.05 -10.48 7.90
N ALA A 108 0.25 -10.20 8.00
CA ALA A 108 1.28 -11.16 7.65
C ALA A 108 1.25 -12.30 8.69
N SER A 109 1.18 -13.54 8.20
CA SER A 109 1.29 -14.73 9.05
C SER A 109 2.70 -14.94 9.60
#